data_AF-A0A382M3Z7-F1
#
_entry.id   AF-A0A382M3Z7-F1
#
_cell.length_a   1.000
_cell.length_b   1.000
_cell.length_c   1.000
_cell.angle_alpha   90.00
_cell.angle_beta   90.00
_cell.angle_gamma   90.00
#
_symmetry.space_group_name_H-M   'P 1'
#
loop_
_entity.id
_entity.type
_entity.pdbx_description
1 polymer ?
#
loop_
_entity_poly.entity_id
_entity_poly.type
_entity_poly.pdbx_seq_one_letter_code
_entity_poly.pdbx_strand_id
1 'polypeptide(L)'
;CKPCPTYKTDIITASMVKYCINSFLATKVTFMNEMYDVLKAAKGCDWNTFIKIISNDTRIGKTHMKVPGNDGMRGYAGSCFPKDTNALAWFAREILNKPFTQLETSIKINDTLRKRNQS
;
A
#
# COMPACT_ATOMS: atom_id res chain seq x y z
N CYS A 1 -0.17 -7.72 30.86
CA CYS A 1 0.03 -7.61 29.40
C CYS A 1 -0.64 -8.78 28.71
N LYS A 2 -1.41 -8.55 27.64
CA LYS A 2 -1.86 -9.67 26.78
C LYS A 2 -0.65 -10.19 26.00
N PRO A 3 -0.37 -11.50 25.98
CA PRO A 3 0.73 -12.05 25.20
C PRO A 3 0.52 -11.74 23.71
N CYS A 4 1.60 -11.36 23.03
CA CYS A 4 1.58 -11.16 21.58
C CYS A 4 1.35 -12.52 20.90
N PRO A 5 0.41 -12.65 19.96
CA PRO A 5 0.20 -13.91 19.25
C PRO A 5 1.48 -14.31 18.51
N THR A 6 1.87 -15.58 18.65
CA THR A 6 3.01 -16.17 17.94
C THR A 6 2.51 -17.25 17.00
N TYR A 7 3.14 -17.35 15.82
CA TYR A 7 2.82 -18.31 14.79
C TYR A 7 4.08 -19.07 14.40
N LYS A 8 3.99 -20.40 14.22
CA LYS A 8 5.11 -21.25 13.78
C LYS A 8 4.79 -21.78 12.39
N THR A 9 5.74 -21.66 11.47
CA THR A 9 5.63 -22.09 10.07
C THR A 9 7.03 -22.30 9.49
N ASP A 10 7.14 -22.84 8.28
CA ASP A 10 8.40 -22.95 7.55
C ASP A 10 9.00 -21.59 7.14
N ILE A 11 10.28 -21.60 6.80
CA ILE A 11 11.05 -20.38 6.47
C ILE A 11 10.51 -19.64 5.25
N ILE A 12 9.97 -20.37 4.26
CA ILE A 12 9.48 -19.79 3.01
C ILE A 12 8.19 -19.03 3.31
N THR A 13 7.24 -19.67 3.99
CA THR A 13 5.98 -19.03 4.39
C THR A 13 6.23 -17.81 5.28
N ALA A 14 7.12 -17.93 6.28
CA ALA A 14 7.47 -16.80 7.15
C ALA A 14 8.01 -15.59 6.36
N SER A 15 8.88 -15.85 5.37
CA SER A 15 9.44 -14.82 4.50
C SER A 15 8.36 -14.18 3.62
N MET A 16 7.49 -15.00 3.00
CA MET A 16 6.42 -14.51 2.13
C MET A 16 5.38 -13.68 2.86
N VAL A 17 5.06 -14.00 4.12
CA VAL A 17 4.15 -13.20 4.94
C VAL A 17 4.64 -11.76 5.07
N LYS A 18 5.94 -11.53 5.28
CA LYS A 18 6.52 -10.19 5.38
C LYS A 18 6.35 -9.40 4.08
N TYR A 19 6.72 -9.99 2.94
CA TYR A 19 6.61 -9.34 1.64
C TYR A 19 5.15 -9.08 1.24
N CYS A 20 4.26 -10.03 1.52
CA CYS A 20 2.83 -9.91 1.26
C CYS A 20 2.21 -8.75 2.03
N ILE A 21 2.43 -8.69 3.36
CA ILE A 21 1.88 -7.62 4.19
C ILE A 21 2.35 -6.24 3.71
N ASN A 22 3.66 -6.06 3.52
CA ASN A 22 4.21 -4.77 3.09
C ASN A 22 3.70 -4.38 1.69
N SER A 23 3.62 -5.33 0.76
CA SER A 23 3.16 -5.06 -0.60
C SER A 23 1.67 -4.74 -0.65
N PHE A 24 0.85 -5.44 0.15
CA PHE A 24 -0.58 -5.15 0.25
C PHE A 24 -0.84 -3.76 0.86
N LEU A 25 -0.11 -3.40 1.92
CA LEU A 25 -0.22 -2.08 2.53
C LEU A 25 0.22 -0.96 1.58
N ALA A 26 1.29 -1.18 0.81
CA ALA A 26 1.74 -0.26 -0.23
C ALA A 26 0.68 -0.07 -1.34
N THR A 27 0.12 -1.17 -1.84
CA THR A 27 -1.03 -1.15 -2.77
C THR A 27 -2.23 -0.40 -2.20
N LYS A 28 -2.54 -0.59 -0.92
CA LYS A 28 -3.63 0.15 -0.27
C LYS A 28 -3.38 1.66 -0.29
N VAL A 29 -2.13 2.09 -0.05
CA VAL A 29 -1.77 3.52 -0.13
C VAL A 29 -1.94 4.06 -1.54
N THR A 30 -1.53 3.33 -2.57
CA THR A 30 -1.66 3.79 -3.97
C THR A 30 -3.11 3.88 -4.40
N PHE A 31 -3.91 2.86 -4.07
CA PHE A 31 -5.36 2.87 -4.30
C PHE A 31 -6.03 4.08 -3.62
N MET A 32 -5.69 4.35 -2.36
CA MET A 32 -6.25 5.49 -1.62
C MET A 32 -5.82 6.83 -2.21
N ASN A 33 -4.62 6.93 -2.80
CA ASN A 33 -4.22 8.13 -3.53
C ASN A 33 -5.09 8.35 -4.77
N GLU A 34 -5.37 7.34 -5.58
CA GLU A 34 -6.28 7.51 -6.73
C GLU A 34 -7.71 7.80 -6.29
N MET A 35 -8.19 7.13 -5.24
CA MET A 35 -9.52 7.39 -4.67
C MET A 35 -9.66 8.83 -4.14
N TYR A 36 -8.60 9.43 -3.61
CA TYR A 36 -8.57 10.84 -3.24
C TYR A 36 -8.85 11.76 -4.42
N ASP A 37 -8.27 11.47 -5.59
CA ASP A 37 -8.52 12.24 -6.81
C ASP A 37 -9.96 12.06 -7.29
N VAL A 38 -10.48 10.83 -7.22
CA VAL A 38 -11.89 10.54 -7.54
C VAL A 38 -12.84 11.33 -6.63
N LEU A 39 -12.61 11.33 -5.31
CA LEU A 39 -13.45 12.06 -4.36
C LEU A 39 -13.42 13.57 -4.62
N LYS A 40 -12.23 14.12 -4.91
CA LYS A 40 -12.07 15.53 -5.29
C LYS A 40 -12.82 15.86 -6.57
N ALA A 41 -12.68 15.05 -7.62
CA ALA A 41 -13.35 15.27 -8.90
C ALA A 41 -14.88 15.17 -8.78
N ALA A 42 -15.37 14.25 -7.94
CA ALA A 42 -16.78 14.08 -7.63
C ALA A 42 -17.36 15.22 -6.75
N LYS A 43 -16.55 16.19 -6.32
CA LYS A 43 -16.92 17.25 -5.36
C LYS A 43 -17.51 16.66 -4.08
N GLY A 44 -16.94 15.55 -3.62
CA GLY A 44 -17.35 14.85 -2.41
C GLY A 44 -16.97 15.58 -1.12
N CYS A 45 -17.20 14.91 0.00
CA CYS A 45 -16.85 15.44 1.32
C CYS A 45 -15.33 15.51 1.56
N ASP A 46 -14.94 16.15 2.66
CA ASP A 46 -13.55 16.19 3.12
C ASP A 46 -12.94 14.77 3.25
N TRP A 47 -11.69 14.64 2.83
CA TRP A 47 -10.99 13.34 2.80
C TRP A 47 -10.88 12.70 4.20
N ASN A 48 -10.65 13.49 5.25
CA ASN A 48 -10.54 12.94 6.60
C ASN A 48 -11.87 12.38 7.09
N THR A 49 -12.97 13.06 6.72
CA THR A 49 -14.33 12.56 6.97
C THR A 49 -14.58 11.24 6.23
N PHE A 50 -14.23 11.19 4.94
CA PHE A 50 -14.36 9.98 4.12
C PHE A 50 -13.61 8.78 4.72
N ILE A 51 -12.32 8.93 5.03
CA ILE A 51 -11.51 7.84 5.59
C ILE A 51 -11.98 7.43 6.98
N LYS A 52 -12.48 8.38 7.80
CA LYS A 52 -13.06 8.09 9.11
C LYS A 52 -14.26 7.16 8.99
N ILE A 53 -15.15 7.40 8.03
CA ILE A 53 -16.33 6.57 7.80
C ILE A 53 -15.93 5.17 7.37
N ILE A 54 -15.13 5.02 6.31
CA ILE A 54 -14.76 3.70 5.78
C ILE A 54 -13.86 2.91 6.75
N SER A 55 -13.09 3.59 7.60
CA SER A 55 -12.23 2.92 8.61
C SER A 55 -13.00 2.16 9.69
N ASN A 56 -14.31 2.42 9.82
CA ASN A 56 -15.18 1.66 10.73
C ASN A 56 -15.50 0.26 10.19
N ASP A 57 -15.35 0.03 8.87
CA ASP A 57 -15.42 -1.32 8.32
C ASP A 57 -14.16 -2.10 8.72
N THR A 58 -14.36 -3.11 9.58
CA THR A 58 -13.27 -3.92 10.15
C THR A 58 -12.48 -4.69 9.08
N ARG A 59 -13.06 -4.92 7.89
CA ARG A 59 -12.39 -5.58 6.77
C ARG A 59 -11.39 -4.66 6.07
N ILE A 60 -11.63 -3.35 6.08
CA ILE A 60 -10.72 -2.32 5.53
C ILE A 60 -9.62 -2.00 6.55
N GLY A 61 -10.00 -1.88 7.82
CA GLY A 61 -9.10 -1.49 8.91
C GLY A 61 -8.76 0.00 8.91
N LYS A 62 -7.96 0.41 9.92
CA LYS A 62 -7.85 1.82 10.32
C LYS A 62 -6.62 2.58 9.79
N THR A 63 -5.74 1.92 9.04
CA THR A 63 -4.42 2.48 8.67
C THR A 63 -4.20 2.53 7.16
N HIS A 64 -3.14 3.25 6.73
CA HIS A 64 -2.66 3.32 5.33
C HIS A 64 -3.65 3.95 4.33
N MET A 65 -4.44 4.94 4.78
CA MET A 65 -5.43 5.66 3.94
C MET A 65 -5.22 7.17 3.90
N LYS A 66 -4.20 7.69 4.60
CA LYS A 66 -3.94 9.12 4.70
C LYS A 66 -3.38 9.65 3.37
N VAL A 67 -3.99 10.72 2.86
CA VAL A 67 -3.57 11.40 1.62
C VAL A 67 -3.72 12.92 1.83
N PRO A 68 -2.64 13.71 1.79
CA PRO A 68 -1.24 13.29 1.61
C PRO A 68 -0.73 12.46 2.80
N GLY A 69 0.40 11.76 2.61
CA GLY A 69 1.05 10.94 3.61
C GLY A 69 1.55 11.72 4.83
N ASN A 70 2.23 11.03 5.75
CA ASN A 70 2.77 11.67 6.96
C ASN A 70 3.90 12.66 6.68
N ASP A 71 4.57 12.50 5.55
CA ASP A 71 5.58 13.41 5.00
C ASP A 71 4.96 14.59 4.23
N GLY A 72 3.64 14.72 4.20
CA GLY A 72 2.94 15.77 3.45
C GLY A 72 2.91 15.53 1.94
N MET A 73 3.40 14.39 1.45
CA MET A 73 3.52 14.07 0.03
C MET A 73 2.55 12.96 -0.39
N ARG A 74 2.22 12.89 -1.68
CA ARG A 74 1.41 11.80 -2.24
C ARG A 74 2.23 10.53 -2.50
N GLY A 75 1.56 9.37 -2.44
CA GLY A 75 2.20 8.04 -2.53
C GLY A 75 2.84 7.59 -1.21
N TYR A 76 3.46 6.41 -1.19
CA TYR A 76 4.29 5.90 -0.09
C TYR A 76 5.79 6.12 -0.36
N ALA A 77 6.58 6.15 0.71
CA ALA A 77 8.04 6.31 0.70
C ALA A 77 8.68 5.52 1.86
N GLY A 78 9.94 5.82 2.16
CA GLY A 78 10.75 5.11 3.16
C GLY A 78 11.48 3.91 2.58
N SER A 79 12.25 3.21 3.41
CA SER A 79 13.10 2.10 2.98
C SER A 79 12.35 0.79 2.78
N CYS A 80 11.25 0.56 3.51
CA CYS A 80 10.58 -0.74 3.55
C CYS A 80 9.67 -0.97 2.33
N PHE A 81 8.71 -0.08 2.06
CA PHE A 81 7.70 -0.34 1.03
C PHE A 81 8.30 -0.40 -0.38
N PRO A 82 9.06 0.60 -0.87
CA PRO A 82 9.64 0.53 -2.21
C PRO A 82 10.54 -0.69 -2.40
N LYS A 83 11.35 -1.04 -1.39
CA LYS A 83 12.23 -2.21 -1.46
C LYS A 83 11.43 -3.50 -1.56
N ASP A 84 10.47 -3.71 -0.65
CA ASP A 84 9.76 -4.97 -0.55
C ASP A 84 8.78 -5.18 -1.71
N THR A 85 8.12 -4.11 -2.20
CA THR A 85 7.23 -4.21 -3.37
C THR A 85 8.01 -4.56 -4.63
N ASN A 86 9.17 -3.92 -4.86
CA ASN A 86 10.00 -4.20 -6.02
C ASN A 86 10.59 -5.61 -5.96
N ALA A 87 11.08 -6.03 -4.78
CA ALA A 87 11.61 -7.38 -4.58
C ALA A 87 10.53 -8.46 -4.83
N LEU A 88 9.32 -8.28 -4.30
CA LEU A 88 8.23 -9.24 -4.51
C LEU A 88 7.77 -9.28 -5.96
N ALA A 89 7.64 -8.13 -6.62
CA ALA A 89 7.26 -8.06 -8.03
C ALA A 89 8.28 -8.75 -8.94
N TRP A 90 9.58 -8.51 -8.70
CA TRP A 90 10.66 -9.18 -9.43
C TRP A 90 10.64 -10.69 -9.18
N PHE A 91 10.61 -11.12 -7.92
CA PHE A 91 10.60 -12.55 -7.57
C PHE A 91 9.40 -13.28 -8.18
N ALA A 92 8.20 -12.69 -8.10
CA ALA A 92 7.00 -13.25 -8.70
C ALA A 92 7.13 -13.42 -10.22
N ARG A 93 7.77 -12.47 -10.90
CA ARG A 93 8.02 -12.56 -12.34
C ARG A 93 8.93 -13.72 -12.69
N GLU A 94 10.02 -13.88 -11.94
CA GLU A 94 10.99 -14.96 -12.17
C GLU A 94 10.35 -16.34 -11.98
N ILE A 95 9.58 -16.55 -10.91
CA ILE A 95 9.04 -17.88 -10.60
C ILE A 95 7.77 -18.23 -11.39
N LEU A 96 6.97 -17.23 -11.79
CA LEU A 96 5.71 -17.46 -12.51
C LEU A 96 5.86 -17.28 -14.02
N ASN A 97 7.01 -16.78 -14.50
CA ASN A 97 7.24 -16.38 -15.88
C ASN A 97 6.14 -15.43 -16.44
N LYS A 98 5.60 -14.58 -15.57
CA LYS A 98 4.56 -13.59 -15.90
C LYS A 98 4.57 -12.44 -14.89
N PRO A 99 4.17 -11.22 -15.30
CA PRO A 99 4.19 -10.07 -14.40
C PRO A 99 3.21 -10.24 -13.24
N PHE A 100 3.58 -9.70 -12.07
CA PHE A 100 2.62 -9.46 -10.99
C PHE A 100 1.89 -8.14 -11.27
N THR A 101 1.01 -8.16 -12.27
CA THR A 101 0.40 -6.97 -12.88
C THR A 101 -0.17 -5.98 -11.86
N GLN A 102 -0.86 -6.45 -10.82
CA GLN A 102 -1.47 -5.60 -9.81
C GLN A 102 -0.42 -4.83 -9.00
N LEU A 103 0.59 -5.54 -8.47
CA LEU A 103 1.63 -4.93 -7.66
C LEU A 103 2.52 -4.01 -8.50
N GLU A 104 2.91 -4.45 -9.70
CA GLU A 104 3.72 -3.63 -10.61
C GLU A 104 3.01 -2.34 -11.03
N THR A 105 1.70 -2.40 -11.29
CA THR A 105 0.90 -1.21 -11.56
C THR A 105 0.88 -0.27 -10.36
N SER A 106 0.73 -0.82 -9.15
CA SER A 106 0.76 -0.03 -7.91
C SER A 106 2.10 0.69 -7.73
N ILE A 107 3.23 0.01 -7.99
CA ILE A 107 4.57 0.61 -7.95
C ILE A 107 4.67 1.76 -8.96
N LYS A 108 4.24 1.55 -10.21
CA LYS A 108 4.27 2.59 -11.25
C LYS A 108 3.46 3.82 -10.86
N ILE A 109 2.25 3.62 -10.33
CA ILE A 109 1.40 4.71 -9.82
C ILE A 109 2.13 5.48 -8.72
N ASN A 110 2.74 4.76 -7.77
CA ASN A 110 3.49 5.38 -6.69
C ASN A 110 4.65 6.24 -7.21
N ASP A 111 5.43 5.72 -8.16
CA ASP A 111 6.57 6.43 -8.73
C ASP A 111 6.13 7.70 -9.47
N THR A 112 5.00 7.64 -10.20
CA THR A 112 4.41 8.83 -10.82
C THR A 112 3.98 9.87 -9.79
N LEU A 113 3.29 9.45 -8.73
CA LEU A 113 2.87 10.35 -7.65
C LEU A 113 4.08 11.00 -6.97
N ARG A 114 5.13 10.22 -6.69
CA ARG A 114 6.33 10.69 -5.99
C ARG A 114 7.18 11.63 -6.83
N LYS A 115 7.27 11.42 -8.15
CA LYS A 115 7.93 12.36 -9.09
C LYS A 115 7.20 13.70 -9.16
N ARG A 116 5.87 13.70 -9.23
CA ARG A 116 5.04 14.94 -9.28
C ARG A 116 5.16 15.82 -8.04
N ASN A 117 5.55 15.26 -6.90
CA ASN A 117 5.75 16.06 -5.70
C ASN A 117 7.10 16.82 -5.70
N GLN A 118 8.02 16.51 -6.62
CA GLN A 118 9.35 17.14 -6.73
C GLN A 118 9.41 18.21 -7.84
N SER A 119 8.33 18.34 -8.62
CA SER A 119 8.13 19.37 -9.66
C SER A 119 7.28 20.51 -9.13
#